data_AF-A0A5Q4ZZ14-F1
#
_entry.id   AF-A0A5Q4ZZ14-F1
#
_cell.length_a   1.000
_cell.length_b   1.000
_cell.length_c   1.000
_cell.angle_alpha   90.00
_cell.angle_beta   90.00
_cell.angle_gamma   90.00
#
_symmetry.space_group_name_H-M   'P 1'
#
loop_
_entity.id
_entity.type
_entity.pdbx_description
1 polymer ?
#
loop_
_entity_poly.entity_id
_entity_poly.type
_entity_poly.pdbx_seq_one_letter_code
_entity_poly.pdbx_strand_id
1 'polypeptide(L)'
;MIAQSVGAVMVATWVHDYAPAIRGLVLASPAFKVKLYVPLARPGLALWHRLRGLFFINSYVKGRYLTHDRQRVASFNNDPLITRAIAVNILLDLYKTSERIVSDAAAITLPTQLLISGDDYVVHRQPQIDFYQRLRSPLKELHLLPGFYHDTLGEENRAQAFEKMQSFISRLYANKSQKFDYQHEDRTGPSADRWRLLSGGPVPLSPVDLAYRFMRKAMKLFGAHSAGLHLGMSTGFDSGSRWIMSIKINRKQ
;
A
#
# COMPACT_ATOMS: atom_id res chain seq x y z
N MET A 1 0.12 13.75 9.20
CA MET A 1 1.23 13.49 8.24
C MET A 1 0.78 13.95 6.86
N ILE A 2 1.64 14.64 6.11
CA ILE A 2 1.35 15.11 4.74
C ILE A 2 2.43 14.53 3.84
N ALA A 3 2.03 13.94 2.70
CA ALA A 3 2.98 13.38 1.75
C ALA A 3 2.44 13.45 0.32
N GLN A 4 3.35 13.45 -0.65
CA GLN A 4 3.02 13.51 -2.07
C GLN A 4 3.71 12.39 -2.85
N SER A 5 3.06 11.92 -3.93
CA SER A 5 3.66 11.00 -4.92
C SER A 5 4.20 9.72 -4.28
N VAL A 6 5.47 9.36 -4.53
CA VAL A 6 6.14 8.20 -3.93
C VAL A 6 6.15 8.27 -2.40
N GLY A 7 6.37 9.47 -1.84
CA GLY A 7 6.32 9.69 -0.39
C GLY A 7 4.94 9.39 0.19
N ALA A 8 3.87 9.65 -0.56
CA ALA A 8 2.51 9.29 -0.15
C ALA A 8 2.29 7.77 -0.10
N VAL A 9 2.91 7.00 -1.02
CA VAL A 9 2.90 5.54 -0.92
C VAL A 9 3.68 5.06 0.30
N MET A 10 4.86 5.64 0.56
CA MET A 10 5.66 5.28 1.73
C MET A 10 4.92 5.55 3.03
N VAL A 11 4.30 6.72 3.18
CA VAL A 11 3.54 7.06 4.38
C VAL A 11 2.29 6.20 4.49
N ALA A 12 1.55 5.94 3.40
CA ALA A 12 0.41 5.03 3.43
C ALA A 12 0.83 3.62 3.86
N THR A 13 1.99 3.15 3.40
CA THR A 13 2.59 1.86 3.80
C THR A 13 2.95 1.86 5.28
N TRP A 14 3.61 2.91 5.76
CA TRP A 14 3.96 3.04 7.18
C TRP A 14 2.70 3.07 8.07
N VAL A 15 1.67 3.82 7.67
CA VAL A 15 0.40 3.87 8.40
C VAL A 15 -0.29 2.52 8.40
N HIS A 16 -0.30 1.82 7.27
CA HIS A 16 -0.87 0.48 7.14
C HIS A 16 -0.14 -0.54 8.03
N ASP A 17 1.18 -0.56 7.99
CA ASP A 17 1.96 -1.62 8.64
C ASP A 17 2.15 -1.39 10.15
N TYR A 18 2.14 -0.13 10.61
CA TYR A 18 2.46 0.22 12.00
C TYR A 18 1.31 0.88 12.77
N ALA A 19 0.22 1.29 12.12
CA ALA A 19 -0.91 1.99 12.73
C ALA A 19 -0.49 3.09 13.75
N PRO A 20 0.38 4.04 13.35
CA PRO A 20 0.99 4.99 14.27
C PRO A 20 -0.05 5.95 14.87
N ALA A 21 0.22 6.44 16.08
CA ALA A 21 -0.64 7.36 16.81
C ALA A 21 -0.55 8.81 16.29
N ILE A 22 -0.95 9.03 15.04
CA ILE A 22 -1.05 10.36 14.42
C ILE A 22 -2.51 10.81 14.31
N ARG A 23 -2.74 12.13 14.19
CA ARG A 23 -4.11 12.70 14.12
C ARG A 23 -4.83 12.42 12.80
N GLY A 24 -4.06 12.26 11.72
CA GLY A 24 -4.59 12.03 10.39
C GLY A 24 -3.52 12.07 9.29
N LEU A 25 -3.96 11.69 8.11
CA LEU A 25 -3.14 11.49 6.92
C LEU A 25 -3.67 12.37 5.77
N VAL A 26 -2.78 13.09 5.09
CA VAL A 26 -3.08 13.82 3.86
C VAL A 26 -2.15 13.28 2.78
N LEU A 27 -2.73 12.71 1.73
CA LEU A 27 -2.00 12.15 0.59
C LEU A 27 -2.30 12.98 -0.66
N ALA A 28 -1.26 13.52 -1.29
CA ALA A 28 -1.35 14.22 -2.57
C ALA A 28 -0.84 13.32 -3.70
N SER A 29 -1.70 13.05 -4.69
CA SER A 29 -1.42 12.23 -5.87
C SER A 29 -0.54 10.99 -5.60
N PRO A 30 -0.91 10.09 -4.66
CA PRO A 30 -0.09 8.94 -4.34
C PRO A 30 0.22 8.08 -5.56
N ALA A 31 1.50 7.71 -5.69
CA ALA A 31 2.04 7.01 -6.84
C ALA A 31 1.75 5.50 -6.83
N PHE A 32 0.50 5.12 -6.57
CA PHE A 32 0.09 3.71 -6.49
C PHE A 32 0.26 2.94 -7.81
N LYS A 33 0.17 3.64 -8.95
CA LYS A 33 0.46 3.05 -10.26
C LYS A 33 0.99 4.13 -11.19
N VAL A 34 2.30 4.11 -11.42
CA VAL A 34 2.96 5.00 -12.40
C VAL A 34 2.59 4.56 -13.82
N LYS A 35 2.35 5.52 -14.70
CA LYS A 35 2.09 5.35 -16.14
C LYS A 35 3.38 4.92 -16.85
N LEU A 36 3.60 3.61 -16.97
CA LEU A 36 4.61 3.04 -17.85
C LEU A 36 4.01 2.91 -19.26
N TYR A 37 4.56 3.65 -20.22
CA TYR A 37 4.08 3.64 -21.61
C TYR A 37 4.55 2.41 -22.40
N VAL A 38 5.56 1.68 -21.91
CA VAL A 38 6.08 0.49 -22.56
C VAL A 38 5.33 -0.75 -22.06
N PRO A 39 4.60 -1.48 -22.93
CA PRO A 39 3.93 -2.71 -22.53
C PRO A 39 4.95 -3.74 -22.06
N LEU A 40 4.59 -4.54 -21.05
CA LEU A 40 5.47 -5.55 -20.44
C LEU A 40 6.77 -5.00 -19.80
N ALA A 41 6.88 -3.67 -19.61
CA ALA A 41 8.05 -3.09 -18.95
C ALA A 41 8.28 -3.67 -17.54
N ARG A 42 7.22 -3.85 -16.74
CA ARG A 42 7.33 -4.42 -15.39
C ARG A 42 7.89 -5.85 -15.36
N PRO A 43 7.30 -6.85 -16.06
CA PRO A 43 7.85 -8.20 -16.07
C PRO A 43 9.24 -8.26 -16.71
N GLY A 44 9.50 -7.45 -17.76
CA GLY A 44 10.82 -7.36 -18.38
C GLY A 44 11.88 -6.84 -17.42
N LEU A 45 11.60 -5.72 -16.72
CA LEU A 45 12.49 -5.15 -15.70
C LEU A 45 12.72 -6.12 -14.54
N ALA A 46 11.68 -6.84 -14.09
CA ALA A 46 11.80 -7.82 -13.02
C ALA A 46 12.69 -9.00 -13.41
N LEU A 47 12.53 -9.52 -14.64
CA LEU A 47 13.39 -10.57 -15.17
C LEU A 47 14.84 -10.09 -15.28
N TRP A 48 15.04 -8.90 -15.86
CA TRP A 48 16.37 -8.34 -16.04
C TRP A 48 17.06 -8.07 -14.70
N HIS A 49 16.34 -7.54 -13.71
CA HIS A 49 16.85 -7.35 -12.36
C HIS A 49 17.28 -8.67 -11.72
N ARG A 50 16.51 -9.75 -11.92
CA ARG A 50 16.87 -11.09 -11.43
C ARG A 50 18.15 -11.63 -12.10
N LEU A 51 18.40 -11.28 -13.36
CA LEU A 51 19.56 -11.77 -14.12
C LEU A 51 20.83 -10.94 -13.90
N ARG A 52 20.72 -9.61 -13.89
CA ARG A 52 21.88 -8.69 -13.83
C ARG A 52 22.08 -8.01 -12.47
N GLY A 53 21.16 -8.18 -11.53
CA GLY A 53 21.20 -7.47 -10.25
C GLY A 53 20.78 -6.01 -10.39
N LEU A 54 21.30 -5.15 -9.51
CA LEU A 54 20.91 -3.74 -9.42
C LEU A 54 21.40 -2.94 -10.62
N PHE A 55 20.49 -2.19 -11.24
CA PHE A 55 20.80 -1.20 -12.26
C PHE A 55 19.83 -0.02 -12.19
N PHE A 56 20.19 1.06 -12.90
CA PHE A 56 19.44 2.30 -12.91
C PHE A 56 18.79 2.54 -14.26
N ILE A 57 17.59 3.10 -14.25
CA ILE A 57 16.84 3.56 -15.41
C ILE A 57 16.59 5.05 -15.29
N ASN A 58 16.68 5.80 -16.39
CA ASN A 58 16.34 7.22 -16.36
C ASN A 58 14.82 7.40 -16.25
N SER A 59 14.40 8.26 -15.33
CA SER A 59 13.03 8.67 -15.19
C SER A 59 12.56 9.40 -16.44
N TYR A 60 11.42 8.98 -16.99
CA TYR A 60 10.77 9.66 -18.11
C TYR A 60 10.03 10.93 -17.66
N VAL A 61 9.96 11.20 -16.36
CA VAL A 61 9.24 12.35 -15.80
C VAL A 61 10.06 13.63 -16.02
N LYS A 62 9.48 14.55 -16.80
CA LYS A 62 10.01 15.89 -17.07
C LYS A 62 9.25 16.91 -16.23
N GLY A 63 9.89 18.01 -15.85
CA GLY A 63 9.25 19.06 -15.02
C GLY A 63 7.92 19.56 -15.58
N ARG A 64 7.79 19.68 -16.92
CA ARG A 64 6.56 20.08 -17.59
C ARG A 64 5.34 19.16 -17.36
N TYR A 65 5.56 17.94 -16.88
CA TYR A 65 4.49 16.99 -16.53
C TYR A 65 4.15 17.03 -15.03
N LEU A 66 4.91 17.81 -14.25
CA LEU A 66 4.75 17.94 -12.81
C LEU A 66 3.85 19.12 -12.45
N THR A 67 4.01 20.27 -13.09
CA THR A 67 3.27 21.48 -12.75
C THR A 67 3.18 22.45 -13.92
N HIS A 68 2.16 23.32 -13.90
CA HIS A 68 2.06 24.49 -14.77
C HIS A 68 3.01 25.63 -14.36
N ASP A 69 3.48 25.66 -13.09
CA ASP A 69 4.37 26.69 -12.57
C ASP A 69 5.74 26.63 -13.26
N ARG A 70 5.99 27.58 -14.17
CA ARG A 70 7.22 27.64 -14.97
C ARG A 70 8.47 27.82 -14.12
N GLN A 71 8.40 28.57 -13.02
CA GLN A 71 9.56 28.77 -12.14
C GLN A 71 9.93 27.45 -11.47
N ARG A 72 8.91 26.69 -11.03
CA ARG A 72 9.13 25.39 -10.42
C ARG A 72 9.59 24.33 -11.42
N VAL A 73 9.12 24.37 -12.66
CA VAL A 73 9.67 23.55 -13.75
C VAL A 73 11.15 23.85 -13.97
N ALA A 74 11.54 25.13 -14.01
CA ALA A 74 12.93 25.54 -14.19
C ALA A 74 13.80 25.09 -13.00
N SER A 75 13.31 25.30 -11.77
CA SER A 75 13.93 24.83 -10.54
C SER A 75 14.15 23.31 -10.57
N PHE A 76 13.12 22.52 -10.88
CA PHE A 76 13.22 21.05 -11.00
C PHE A 76 14.23 20.59 -12.08
N ASN A 77 14.36 21.35 -13.17
CA ASN A 77 15.29 21.02 -14.25
C ASN A 77 16.74 21.35 -13.94
N ASN A 78 16.99 22.36 -13.12
CA ASN A 78 18.33 22.86 -12.81
C ASN A 78 18.84 22.42 -11.43
N ASP A 79 18.00 21.77 -10.61
CA ASP A 79 18.37 21.33 -9.27
C ASP A 79 19.31 20.11 -9.31
N PRO A 80 20.57 20.24 -8.87
CA PRO A 80 21.55 19.14 -8.88
C PRO A 80 21.24 18.04 -7.85
N LEU A 81 20.38 18.30 -6.87
CA LEU A 81 19.98 17.32 -5.87
C LEU A 81 18.90 16.36 -6.38
N ILE A 82 18.28 16.68 -7.53
CA ILE A 82 17.25 15.83 -8.13
C ILE A 82 17.89 14.78 -9.04
N THR A 83 17.98 13.56 -8.52
CA THR A 83 18.49 12.43 -9.29
C THR A 83 17.46 11.96 -10.31
N ARG A 84 17.83 11.96 -11.60
CA ARG A 84 16.97 11.48 -12.70
C ARG A 84 16.99 9.96 -12.86
N ALA A 85 18.07 9.32 -12.43
CA ALA A 85 18.21 7.88 -12.45
C ALA A 85 17.45 7.24 -11.28
N ILE A 86 16.59 6.28 -11.56
CA ILE A 86 15.82 5.51 -10.56
C ILE A 86 16.38 4.09 -10.55
N ALA A 87 16.70 3.57 -9.37
CA ALA A 87 17.09 2.18 -9.21
C ALA A 87 15.89 1.26 -9.52
N VAL A 88 16.10 0.23 -10.33
CA VAL A 88 15.02 -0.64 -10.81
C VAL A 88 14.28 -1.36 -9.66
N ASN A 89 14.99 -1.73 -8.60
CA ASN A 89 14.40 -2.38 -7.42
C ASN A 89 13.41 -1.45 -6.73
N ILE A 90 13.73 -0.16 -6.56
CA ILE A 90 12.83 0.82 -5.96
C ILE A 90 11.54 0.93 -6.77
N LEU A 91 11.63 0.94 -8.11
CA LEU A 91 10.44 0.96 -8.96
C LEU A 91 9.60 -0.32 -8.79
N LEU A 92 10.23 -1.49 -8.81
CA LEU A 92 9.54 -2.77 -8.66
C LEU A 92 8.90 -2.93 -7.27
N ASP A 93 9.60 -2.50 -6.22
CA ASP A 93 9.14 -2.53 -4.83
C ASP A 93 8.01 -1.53 -4.62
N LEU A 94 8.08 -0.34 -5.24
CA LEU A 94 6.98 0.63 -5.23
C LEU A 94 5.70 0.01 -5.81
N TYR A 95 5.78 -0.67 -6.96
CA TYR A 95 4.61 -1.33 -7.55
C TYR A 95 4.05 -2.44 -6.66
N LYS A 96 4.91 -3.34 -6.19
CA LYS A 96 4.50 -4.45 -5.31
C LYS A 96 3.85 -3.94 -4.03
N THR A 97 4.45 -2.91 -3.42
CA THR A 97 3.94 -2.28 -2.20
C THR A 97 2.62 -1.57 -2.48
N SER A 98 2.53 -0.83 -3.57
CA SER A 98 1.30 -0.12 -3.95
C SER A 98 0.14 -1.07 -4.16
N GLU A 99 0.33 -2.17 -4.89
CA GLU A 99 -0.71 -3.18 -5.09
C GLU A 99 -1.20 -3.76 -3.77
N ARG A 100 -0.28 -4.11 -2.87
CA ARG A 100 -0.60 -4.59 -1.52
C ARG A 100 -1.43 -3.56 -0.77
N ILE A 101 -0.93 -2.34 -0.64
CA ILE A 101 -1.55 -1.28 0.16
C ILE A 101 -2.91 -0.83 -0.41
N VAL A 102 -3.08 -0.78 -1.74
CA VAL A 102 -4.38 -0.51 -2.36
C VAL A 102 -5.35 -1.66 -2.10
N SER A 103 -4.91 -2.91 -2.27
CA SER A 103 -5.78 -4.08 -2.07
C SER A 103 -6.23 -4.26 -0.61
N ASP A 104 -5.37 -3.89 0.34
CA ASP A 104 -5.56 -4.09 1.77
C ASP A 104 -5.80 -2.76 2.52
N ALA A 105 -6.18 -1.71 1.80
CA ALA A 105 -6.42 -0.37 2.36
C ALA A 105 -7.47 -0.35 3.48
N ALA A 106 -8.29 -1.40 3.57
CA ALA A 106 -9.24 -1.62 4.66
C ALA A 106 -8.57 -1.73 6.04
N ALA A 107 -7.29 -2.07 6.12
CA ALA A 107 -6.52 -2.03 7.36
C ALA A 107 -6.30 -0.61 7.90
N ILE A 108 -6.43 0.42 7.04
CA ILE A 108 -6.25 1.81 7.43
C ILE A 108 -7.58 2.39 7.90
N THR A 109 -7.66 2.66 9.20
CA THR A 109 -8.81 3.29 9.86
C THR A 109 -8.55 4.74 10.25
N LEU A 110 -7.35 5.25 9.98
CA LEU A 110 -6.91 6.59 10.33
C LEU A 110 -7.63 7.65 9.50
N PRO A 111 -8.04 8.79 10.09
CA PRO A 111 -8.58 9.91 9.32
C PRO A 111 -7.69 10.28 8.14
N THR A 112 -8.24 10.23 6.92
CA THR A 112 -7.45 10.32 5.69
C THR A 112 -8.09 11.25 4.67
N GLN A 113 -7.35 12.25 4.21
CA GLN A 113 -7.69 13.07 3.06
C GLN A 113 -6.82 12.67 1.87
N LEU A 114 -7.45 12.49 0.71
CA LEU A 114 -6.80 12.17 -0.54
C LEU A 114 -7.05 13.30 -1.55
N LEU A 115 -5.97 13.91 -2.02
CA LEU A 115 -5.99 14.91 -3.08
C LEU A 115 -5.52 14.26 -4.38
N ILE A 116 -6.35 14.29 -5.41
CA ILE A 116 -6.09 13.67 -6.71
C ILE A 116 -5.94 14.77 -7.76
N SER A 117 -4.79 14.83 -8.41
CA SER A 117 -4.60 15.69 -9.59
C SER A 117 -5.43 15.21 -10.78
N GLY A 118 -6.19 16.12 -11.39
CA GLY A 118 -7.09 15.82 -12.50
C GLY A 118 -6.36 15.37 -13.75
N ASP A 119 -5.37 16.15 -14.20
CA ASP A 119 -4.67 15.94 -15.46
C ASP A 119 -3.26 15.39 -15.21
N ASP A 120 -3.17 14.42 -14.31
CA ASP A 120 -1.91 13.79 -13.91
C ASP A 120 -1.32 12.93 -15.04
N TYR A 121 -0.16 13.31 -15.56
CA TYR A 121 0.56 12.55 -16.60
C TYR A 121 1.46 11.43 -16.06
N VAL A 122 1.70 11.36 -14.75
CA VAL A 122 2.68 10.47 -14.12
C VAL A 122 2.02 9.22 -13.56
N VAL A 123 0.83 9.33 -12.96
CA VAL A 123 0.18 8.21 -12.28
C VAL A 123 -1.26 8.00 -12.73
N HIS A 124 -1.77 6.79 -12.54
CA HIS A 124 -3.17 6.47 -12.82
C HIS A 124 -4.07 6.91 -11.66
N ARG A 125 -5.24 7.42 -12.02
CA ARG A 125 -6.28 7.86 -11.08
C ARG A 125 -6.96 6.68 -10.36
N GLN A 126 -7.30 5.62 -11.09
CA GLN A 126 -8.14 4.54 -10.56
C GLN A 126 -7.59 3.90 -9.27
N PRO A 127 -6.29 3.58 -9.15
CA PRO A 127 -5.75 3.01 -7.91
C PRO A 127 -5.86 3.94 -6.69
N GLN A 128 -5.87 5.26 -6.89
CA GLN A 128 -6.08 6.23 -5.82
C GLN A 128 -7.54 6.21 -5.34
N ILE A 129 -8.49 6.14 -6.28
CA ILE A 129 -9.92 5.98 -5.97
C ILE A 129 -10.17 4.64 -5.27
N ASP A 130 -9.59 3.56 -5.80
CA ASP A 130 -9.66 2.21 -5.26
C ASP A 130 -9.17 2.13 -3.81
N PHE A 131 -8.04 2.80 -3.52
CA PHE A 131 -7.50 2.94 -2.17
C PHE A 131 -8.51 3.67 -1.27
N TYR A 132 -8.98 4.86 -1.68
CA TYR A 132 -9.92 5.66 -0.90
C TYR A 132 -11.23 4.92 -0.60
N GLN A 133 -11.80 4.24 -1.59
CA GLN A 133 -13.04 3.49 -1.43
C GLN A 133 -12.90 2.38 -0.38
N ARG A 134 -11.76 1.68 -0.39
CA ARG A 134 -11.45 0.60 0.55
C ARG A 134 -11.08 1.06 1.95
N LEU A 135 -10.63 2.31 2.14
CA LEU A 135 -10.34 2.85 3.47
C LEU A 135 -11.55 2.69 4.41
N ARG A 136 -11.29 2.26 5.64
CA ARG A 136 -12.32 2.09 6.67
C ARG A 136 -12.37 3.22 7.68
N SER A 137 -11.61 4.28 7.46
CA SER A 137 -11.73 5.50 8.27
C SER A 137 -13.16 6.08 8.20
N PRO A 138 -13.81 6.36 9.34
CA PRO A 138 -15.11 7.04 9.36
C PRO A 138 -14.98 8.50 8.92
N LEU A 139 -13.80 9.09 9.07
CA LEU A 139 -13.49 10.44 8.63
C LEU A 139 -12.51 10.36 7.46
N LYS A 140 -13.04 10.34 6.24
CA LYS A 140 -12.24 10.38 5.02
C LYS A 140 -12.79 11.38 4.01
N GLU A 141 -11.89 12.01 3.27
CA GLU A 141 -12.24 12.98 2.22
C GLU A 141 -11.45 12.69 0.95
N LEU A 142 -12.10 12.83 -0.21
CA LEU A 142 -11.45 12.75 -1.52
C LEU A 142 -11.74 14.03 -2.29
N HIS A 143 -10.68 14.67 -2.79
CA HIS A 143 -10.77 15.89 -3.58
C HIS A 143 -10.09 15.66 -4.92
N LEU A 144 -10.87 15.65 -5.99
CA LEU A 144 -10.34 15.72 -7.36
C LEU A 144 -10.11 17.19 -7.70
N LEU A 145 -8.90 17.54 -8.13
CA LEU A 145 -8.48 18.89 -8.47
C LEU A 145 -8.36 19.02 -10.00
N PRO A 146 -9.39 19.54 -10.70
CA PRO A 146 -9.38 19.63 -12.16
C PRO A 146 -8.22 20.50 -12.65
N GLY A 147 -7.59 20.12 -13.77
CA GLY A 147 -6.48 20.87 -14.34
C GLY A 147 -5.14 20.70 -13.62
N PHE A 148 -5.07 20.10 -12.43
CA PHE A 148 -3.80 19.92 -11.73
C PHE A 148 -2.95 18.83 -12.38
N TYR A 149 -1.64 19.06 -12.52
CA TYR A 149 -0.63 18.03 -12.83
C TYR A 149 -0.09 17.35 -11.56
N HIS A 150 0.89 16.47 -11.71
CA HIS A 150 1.31 15.52 -10.68
C HIS A 150 1.83 16.14 -9.36
N ASP A 151 2.55 17.27 -9.43
CA ASP A 151 3.04 18.01 -8.26
C ASP A 151 1.90 18.87 -7.69
N THR A 152 0.89 18.20 -7.11
CA THR A 152 -0.34 18.82 -6.59
C THR A 152 -0.06 20.00 -5.64
N LEU A 153 0.92 19.85 -4.74
CA LEU A 153 1.31 20.87 -3.76
C LEU A 153 2.25 21.92 -4.37
N GLY A 154 2.87 21.61 -5.51
CA GLY A 154 3.72 22.50 -6.28
C GLY A 154 3.00 23.24 -7.40
N GLU A 155 1.71 23.00 -7.61
CA GLU A 155 0.96 23.61 -8.71
C GLU A 155 0.88 25.14 -8.66
N GLU A 156 0.66 25.77 -9.82
CA GLU A 156 0.48 27.22 -9.91
C GLU A 156 -0.71 27.68 -9.06
N ASN A 157 -1.82 26.94 -9.15
CA ASN A 157 -3.05 27.18 -8.37
C ASN A 157 -3.12 26.37 -7.06
N ARG A 158 -1.97 25.97 -6.48
CA ARG A 158 -1.87 25.14 -5.27
C ARG A 158 -2.64 25.63 -4.05
N ALA A 159 -3.04 26.91 -4.00
CA ALA A 159 -3.90 27.45 -2.97
C ALA A 159 -5.18 26.60 -2.78
N GLN A 160 -5.79 26.12 -3.86
CA GLN A 160 -6.99 25.26 -3.79
C GLN A 160 -6.74 23.96 -3.03
N ALA A 161 -5.56 23.34 -3.22
CA ALA A 161 -5.16 22.15 -2.48
C ALA A 161 -4.91 22.48 -1.01
N PHE A 162 -4.21 23.58 -0.72
CA PHE A 162 -3.91 23.99 0.65
C PHE A 162 -5.15 24.38 1.45
N GLU A 163 -6.14 25.04 0.86
CA GLU A 163 -7.41 25.36 1.53
C GLU A 163 -8.13 24.08 2.00
N LYS A 164 -8.19 23.07 1.12
CA LYS A 164 -8.76 21.74 1.43
C LYS A 164 -8.00 21.06 2.58
N MET A 165 -6.67 21.11 2.55
CA MET A 165 -5.82 20.54 3.60
C MET A 165 -6.03 21.25 4.93
N GLN A 166 -6.01 22.58 4.94
CA GLN A 166 -6.20 23.38 6.14
C GLN A 166 -7.56 23.11 6.77
N SER A 167 -8.63 23.08 5.98
CA SER A 167 -9.97 22.76 6.47
C SER A 167 -10.03 21.38 7.15
N PHE A 168 -9.45 20.36 6.52
CA PHE A 168 -9.41 19.01 7.08
C PHE A 168 -8.57 18.93 8.35
N ILE A 169 -7.36 19.50 8.33
CA ILE A 169 -6.45 19.51 9.49
C ILE A 169 -7.10 20.25 10.66
N SER A 170 -7.66 21.44 10.44
CA SER A 170 -8.37 22.20 11.47
C SER A 170 -9.51 21.38 12.09
N ARG A 171 -10.28 20.66 11.27
CA ARG A 171 -11.34 19.77 11.77
C ARG A 171 -10.80 18.61 12.63
N LEU A 172 -9.65 18.04 12.28
CA LEU A 172 -9.02 16.98 13.08
C LEU A 172 -8.55 17.45 14.46
N TYR A 173 -8.11 18.72 14.56
CA TYR A 173 -7.64 19.29 15.83
C TYR A 173 -8.77 19.89 16.66
N ALA A 174 -9.83 20.40 16.04
CA ALA A 174 -11.02 20.89 16.74
C ALA A 174 -11.81 19.75 17.43
N ASN A 175 -11.76 18.54 16.89
CA ASN A 175 -12.45 17.38 17.45
C ASN A 175 -11.55 16.52 18.34
N LYS A 176 -12.15 15.79 19.29
CA LYS A 176 -11.45 14.74 20.04
C LYS A 176 -10.90 13.68 19.07
N SER A 177 -9.72 13.14 19.38
CA SER A 177 -9.12 12.06 18.59
C SER A 177 -10.10 10.89 18.52
N GLN A 178 -10.52 10.55 17.30
CA GLN A 178 -11.42 9.44 17.05
C GLN A 178 -10.62 8.14 17.11
N LYS A 179 -11.11 7.17 17.88
CA LYS A 179 -10.62 5.80 17.87
C LYS A 179 -11.54 4.97 17.00
N PHE A 180 -10.97 4.12 16.16
CA PHE A 180 -11.75 3.13 15.44
C PHE A 180 -12.20 2.05 16.43
N ASP A 181 -13.47 1.66 16.35
CA ASP A 181 -14.01 0.60 17.20
C ASP A 181 -13.75 -0.76 16.55
N TYR A 182 -12.97 -1.60 17.24
CA TYR A 182 -12.60 -2.93 16.77
C TYR A 182 -13.41 -4.06 17.42
N GLN A 183 -14.41 -3.75 18.26
CA GLN A 183 -15.09 -4.74 19.11
C GLN A 183 -15.76 -5.91 18.37
N HIS A 184 -16.10 -5.75 17.08
CA HIS A 184 -16.81 -6.76 16.29
C HIS A 184 -16.06 -7.19 15.02
N GLU A 185 -14.78 -6.80 14.90
CA GLU A 185 -13.98 -7.06 13.70
C GLU A 185 -13.70 -8.55 13.45
N ASP A 186 -13.67 -9.35 14.52
CA ASP A 186 -13.54 -10.80 14.46
C ASP A 186 -14.77 -11.48 13.83
N ARG A 187 -15.92 -10.79 13.80
CA ARG A 187 -17.19 -11.32 13.27
C ARG A 187 -17.53 -10.75 11.91
N THR A 188 -17.46 -9.43 11.77
CA THR A 188 -17.96 -8.70 10.59
C THR A 188 -16.88 -7.94 9.84
N GLY A 189 -15.62 -7.97 10.31
CA GLY A 189 -14.52 -7.28 9.66
C GLY A 189 -14.03 -7.97 8.38
N PRO A 190 -13.23 -7.28 7.55
CA PRO A 190 -12.65 -7.84 6.32
C PRO A 190 -11.79 -9.09 6.56
N SER A 191 -11.09 -9.16 7.70
CA SER A 191 -10.33 -10.33 8.10
C SER A 191 -11.24 -11.52 8.42
N ALA A 192 -12.37 -11.29 9.08
CA ALA A 192 -13.39 -12.31 9.34
C ALA A 192 -14.05 -12.80 8.05
N ASP A 193 -14.38 -11.88 7.13
CA ASP A 193 -14.88 -12.22 5.79
C ASP A 193 -13.87 -13.09 5.03
N ARG A 194 -12.59 -12.68 5.03
CA ARG A 194 -11.51 -13.42 4.38
C ARG A 194 -11.34 -14.81 4.99
N TRP A 195 -11.43 -14.95 6.31
CA TRP A 195 -11.40 -16.24 6.98
C TRP A 195 -12.58 -17.11 6.55
N ARG A 196 -13.82 -16.57 6.52
CA ARG A 196 -15.02 -17.30 6.08
C ARG A 196 -14.88 -17.79 4.63
N LEU A 197 -14.40 -16.95 3.73
CA LEU A 197 -14.16 -17.32 2.32
C LEU A 197 -13.10 -18.43 2.19
N LEU A 198 -12.00 -18.34 2.94
CA LEU A 198 -10.94 -19.37 2.91
C LEU A 198 -11.37 -20.69 3.55
N SER A 199 -12.17 -20.63 4.62
CA SER A 199 -12.73 -21.80 5.30
C SER A 199 -13.73 -22.58 4.44
N GLY A 200 -14.39 -21.92 3.49
CA GLY A 200 -15.26 -22.57 2.49
C GLY A 200 -14.52 -23.48 1.50
N GLY A 201 -13.19 -23.38 1.42
CA GLY A 201 -12.37 -24.16 0.49
C GLY A 201 -12.42 -23.63 -0.96
N PRO A 202 -11.50 -24.11 -1.81
CA PRO A 202 -11.50 -23.74 -3.23
C PRO A 202 -12.71 -24.34 -3.96
N VAL A 203 -13.09 -23.72 -5.08
CA VAL A 203 -14.15 -24.25 -5.97
C VAL A 203 -13.79 -25.69 -6.38
N PRO A 204 -14.71 -26.67 -6.22
CA PRO A 204 -14.45 -28.07 -6.54
C PRO A 204 -13.94 -28.23 -7.97
N LEU A 205 -12.96 -29.13 -8.17
CA LEU A 205 -12.36 -29.44 -9.49
C LEU A 205 -11.61 -28.28 -10.17
N SER A 206 -11.45 -27.14 -9.49
CA SER A 206 -10.56 -26.08 -9.98
C SER A 206 -9.09 -26.53 -9.92
N PRO A 207 -8.19 -25.95 -10.72
CA PRO A 207 -6.75 -26.19 -10.62
C PRO A 207 -6.21 -25.96 -9.19
N VAL A 208 -6.78 -24.98 -8.49
CA VAL A 208 -6.44 -24.68 -7.10
C VAL A 208 -6.90 -25.79 -6.16
N ASP A 209 -8.12 -26.33 -6.32
CA ASP A 209 -8.59 -27.47 -5.54
C ASP A 209 -7.74 -28.72 -5.75
N LEU A 210 -7.42 -29.04 -7.01
CA LEU A 210 -6.55 -30.18 -7.34
C LEU A 210 -5.16 -30.04 -6.70
N ALA A 211 -4.54 -28.87 -6.83
CA ALA A 211 -3.26 -28.57 -6.19
C ALA A 211 -3.35 -28.66 -4.66
N TYR A 212 -4.42 -28.12 -4.06
CA TYR A 212 -4.64 -28.18 -2.62
C TYR A 212 -4.82 -29.63 -2.14
N ARG A 213 -5.59 -30.44 -2.86
CA ARG A 213 -5.82 -31.87 -2.56
C ARG A 213 -4.54 -32.67 -2.67
N PHE A 214 -3.74 -32.43 -3.71
CA PHE A 214 -2.42 -33.02 -3.87
C PHE A 214 -1.51 -32.65 -2.70
N MET A 215 -1.41 -31.36 -2.36
CA MET A 215 -0.61 -30.87 -1.24
C MET A 215 -1.06 -31.48 0.09
N ARG A 216 -2.37 -31.55 0.37
CA ARG A 216 -2.90 -32.25 1.57
C ARG A 216 -2.48 -33.71 1.62
N LYS A 217 -2.56 -34.44 0.50
CA LYS A 217 -2.12 -35.84 0.43
C LYS A 217 -0.62 -35.97 0.68
N ALA A 218 0.19 -35.16 0.00
CA ALA A 218 1.64 -35.14 0.19
C ALA A 218 2.01 -34.84 1.65
N MET A 219 1.38 -33.84 2.27
CA MET A 219 1.60 -33.53 3.69
C MET A 219 1.23 -34.71 4.60
N LYS A 220 0.11 -35.41 4.36
CA LYS A 220 -0.25 -36.60 5.15
C LYS A 220 0.75 -37.75 4.98
N LEU A 221 1.27 -37.95 3.77
CA LEU A 221 2.25 -39.00 3.45
C LEU A 221 3.62 -38.73 4.07
N PHE A 222 4.12 -37.50 3.96
CA PHE A 222 5.48 -37.16 4.38
C PHE A 222 5.56 -36.53 5.78
N GLY A 223 4.47 -35.98 6.31
CA GLY A 223 4.47 -35.27 7.60
C GLY A 223 4.60 -36.18 8.83
N ALA A 224 4.32 -37.48 8.71
CA ALA A 224 4.61 -38.46 9.76
C ALA A 224 6.12 -38.63 10.03
N HIS A 225 6.98 -38.24 9.07
CA HIS A 225 8.42 -38.43 9.14
C HIS A 225 9.17 -37.17 9.62
N SER A 226 8.45 -36.10 9.98
CA SER A 226 9.03 -34.85 10.48
C SER A 226 8.28 -34.37 11.70
N ALA A 227 8.97 -34.25 12.84
CA ALA A 227 8.39 -33.80 14.10
C ALA A 227 7.70 -32.42 13.96
N GLY A 228 8.25 -31.52 13.12
CA GLY A 228 7.66 -30.20 12.88
C GLY A 228 6.38 -30.22 12.05
N LEU A 229 6.31 -31.10 11.04
CA LEU A 229 5.10 -31.26 10.21
C LEU A 229 4.01 -32.03 10.96
N HIS A 230 4.38 -33.03 11.76
CA HIS A 230 3.46 -33.75 12.64
C HIS A 230 2.84 -32.81 13.67
N LEU A 231 3.66 -31.98 14.33
CA LEU A 231 3.16 -30.97 15.28
C LEU A 231 2.18 -30.02 14.60
N GLY A 232 2.55 -29.43 13.46
CA GLY A 232 1.69 -28.51 12.70
C GLY A 232 0.38 -29.14 12.19
N MET A 233 0.37 -30.44 11.89
CA MET A 233 -0.89 -31.14 11.57
C MET A 233 -1.78 -31.40 12.78
N SER A 234 -1.20 -31.63 13.96
CA SER A 234 -1.95 -31.91 15.20
C SER A 234 -2.51 -30.64 15.86
N THR A 235 -1.77 -29.53 15.84
CA THR A 235 -2.13 -28.29 16.53
C THR A 235 -2.58 -27.18 15.59
N GLY A 236 -2.55 -27.43 14.28
CA GLY A 236 -2.64 -26.39 13.26
C GLY A 236 -1.28 -25.73 13.00
N PHE A 237 -1.07 -25.30 11.75
CA PHE A 237 0.12 -24.56 11.33
C PHE A 237 0.02 -23.09 11.74
N ASP A 238 -0.26 -22.85 13.03
CA ASP A 238 -0.24 -21.51 13.61
C ASP A 238 1.13 -21.24 14.24
N SER A 239 1.82 -20.25 13.69
CA SER A 239 3.13 -19.81 14.16
C SER A 239 3.12 -19.25 15.60
N GLY A 240 1.95 -18.96 16.19
CA GLY A 240 1.81 -18.47 17.56
C GLY A 240 2.07 -19.52 18.66
N SER A 241 1.94 -20.80 18.36
CA SER A 241 2.14 -21.89 19.32
C SER A 241 3.58 -21.98 19.86
N ARG A 242 4.58 -21.48 19.13
CA ARG A 242 5.97 -21.39 19.59
C ARG A 242 6.20 -20.31 20.65
N TRP A 243 5.41 -19.23 20.66
CA TRP A 243 5.56 -18.14 21.63
C TRP A 243 5.01 -18.50 23.02
N ILE A 244 3.92 -19.26 23.08
CA ILE A 244 3.31 -19.69 24.35
C ILE A 244 4.21 -20.71 25.08
N MET A 245 4.96 -21.53 24.35
CA MET A 245 5.87 -22.52 24.96
C MET A 245 7.13 -21.87 25.56
N SER A 246 7.60 -20.75 25.01
CA SER A 246 8.75 -20.01 25.56
C SER A 246 8.42 -19.30 26.89
N ILE A 247 7.17 -18.86 27.09
CA ILE A 247 6.74 -18.22 28.34
C ILE A 247 6.62 -19.22 29.51
N LYS A 248 6.36 -20.50 29.24
CA LYS A 248 6.28 -21.54 30.29
C LYS A 248 7.64 -22.04 30.78
N ILE A 249 8.72 -21.82 30.03
CA ILE A 249 10.07 -22.27 30.42
C ILE A 249 10.77 -21.25 31.34
N ASN A 250 10.31 -19.99 31.38
CA ASN A 250 10.95 -18.91 32.15
C ASN A 250 10.25 -18.58 33.50
N ARG A 251 9.42 -19.49 34.03
CA ARG A 251 8.77 -19.36 35.37
C ARG A 251 9.12 -20.50 36.34
N LYS A 252 10.29 -21.10 36.16
CA LYS A 252 10.93 -21.96 37.17
C LYS A 252 12.40 -21.59 37.33
N GLN A 253 12.65 -20.42 37.91
CA GLN A 253 13.77 -20.16 38.81
C GLN A 253 13.25 -19.27 39.94
#